data_AF-A0A5Q4G595-F1
#
_entry.id   AF-A0A5Q4G595-F1
#
_cell.length_a   1.000
_cell.length_b   1.000
_cell.length_c   1.000
_cell.angle_alpha   90.00
_cell.angle_beta   90.00
_cell.angle_gamma   90.00
#
_symmetry.space_group_name_H-M   'P 1'
#
loop_
_entity.id
_entity.type
_entity.pdbx_description
1 polymer ?
#
loop_
_entity_poly.entity_id
_entity_poly.type
_entity_poly.pdbx_seq_one_letter_code
_entity_poly.pdbx_strand_id
1 'polypeptide(L)'
;MDLVGMLEAVPATVWGFLVGSLITVIGVALTNASNTKRLRLQHAHEREIAERTRDLSMRRDVYLGAFDAIATGMTMVGNFGELDVPFQDLMRSYMGKAAAMGKVTIVGEEDTIRAVADFEQALTGAFIRLSAQRNGVDQQYKRLNALAEKIARCEAEQERLERTIEEGEDPGGGTRRLLEHERRRGEALRAEERSIEAVFTPALMQLIRSTMEEVGALDRLVAPVIRCVRGELGLSFDETFYVRLVEAGHAERAKHFEGFLQHAAANA
;
A
#
# COMPACT_ATOMS: atom_id res chain seq x y z
N MET A 1 -33.51 -93.25 -3.53
CA MET A 1 -32.97 -92.79 -4.82
C MET A 1 -31.64 -92.14 -4.53
N ASP A 2 -30.59 -92.66 -5.15
CA ASP A 2 -29.22 -92.32 -4.85
C ASP A 2 -28.86 -90.98 -5.50
N LEU A 3 -28.54 -89.96 -4.70
CA LEU A 3 -28.23 -88.59 -5.14
C LEU A 3 -27.10 -88.57 -6.18
N VAL A 4 -26.21 -89.57 -6.10
CA VAL A 4 -25.07 -89.75 -6.99
C VAL A 4 -25.52 -90.08 -8.41
N GLY A 5 -26.52 -90.96 -8.57
CA GLY A 5 -27.03 -91.36 -9.89
C GLY A 5 -27.80 -90.27 -10.63
N MET A 6 -28.41 -89.33 -9.91
CA MET A 6 -29.02 -88.13 -10.54
C MET A 6 -27.97 -87.11 -11.00
N LEU A 7 -26.81 -87.06 -10.35
CA LEU A 7 -25.71 -86.15 -10.69
C LEU A 7 -24.97 -86.59 -11.96
N GLU A 8 -24.82 -87.89 -12.17
CA GLU A 8 -24.18 -88.47 -13.37
C GLU A 8 -25.06 -88.40 -14.63
N ALA A 9 -26.38 -88.24 -14.48
CA ALA A 9 -27.33 -88.12 -15.59
C ALA A 9 -27.32 -86.73 -16.27
N VAL A 10 -26.66 -85.73 -15.66
CA VAL A 10 -26.61 -84.36 -16.18
C VAL A 10 -25.52 -84.25 -17.26
N PRO A 11 -25.85 -83.79 -18.49
CA PRO A 11 -24.86 -83.63 -19.56
C PRO A 11 -23.72 -82.69 -19.17
N ALA A 12 -22.49 -83.04 -19.52
CA ALA A 12 -21.29 -82.25 -19.24
C ALA A 12 -21.38 -80.79 -19.74
N THR A 13 -22.18 -80.53 -20.79
CA THR A 13 -22.45 -79.18 -21.32
C THR A 13 -23.18 -78.28 -20.32
N VAL A 14 -24.08 -78.82 -19.49
CA VAL A 14 -24.81 -78.06 -18.46
C VAL A 14 -23.86 -77.61 -17.36
N TRP A 15 -22.94 -78.49 -16.94
CA TRP A 15 -21.88 -78.14 -15.99
C TRP A 15 -20.95 -77.05 -16.54
N GLY A 16 -20.59 -77.12 -17.83
CA GLY A 16 -19.83 -76.07 -18.51
C GLY A 16 -20.51 -74.71 -18.48
N PHE A 17 -21.82 -74.66 -18.76
CA PHE A 17 -22.61 -73.42 -18.68
C PHE A 17 -22.71 -72.85 -17.25
N LEU A 18 -22.95 -73.71 -16.25
CA LEU A 18 -23.03 -73.29 -14.85
C LEU A 18 -21.71 -72.72 -14.35
N VAL A 19 -20.61 -73.42 -14.59
CA VAL A 19 -19.26 -72.99 -14.19
C VAL A 19 -18.87 -71.72 -14.94
N GLY A 20 -19.09 -71.65 -16.26
CA GLY A 20 -18.79 -70.47 -17.07
C GLY A 20 -19.57 -69.22 -16.64
N SER A 21 -20.86 -69.38 -16.34
CA SER A 21 -21.72 -68.29 -15.83
C SER A 21 -21.26 -67.82 -14.45
N LEU A 22 -20.95 -68.74 -13.54
CA LEU A 22 -20.45 -68.41 -12.20
C LEU A 22 -19.12 -67.64 -12.26
N ILE A 23 -18.18 -68.09 -13.09
CA ILE A 23 -16.90 -67.40 -13.31
C ILE A 23 -17.14 -65.99 -13.87
N THR A 24 -18.09 -65.84 -14.81
CA THR A 24 -18.42 -64.52 -15.38
C THR A 24 -18.99 -63.57 -14.33
N VAL A 25 -19.93 -64.04 -13.49
CA VAL A 25 -20.52 -63.23 -12.40
C VAL A 25 -19.45 -62.82 -11.40
N ILE A 26 -18.58 -63.74 -10.98
CA ILE A 26 -17.47 -63.45 -10.07
C ILE A 26 -16.50 -62.44 -10.70
N GLY A 27 -16.16 -62.61 -11.98
CA GLY A 27 -15.29 -61.68 -12.71
C GLY A 27 -15.87 -60.27 -12.79
N VAL A 28 -17.16 -60.13 -13.09
CA VAL A 28 -17.85 -58.84 -13.10
C VAL A 28 -17.93 -58.23 -11.70
N ALA A 29 -18.23 -59.03 -10.66
CA ALA A 29 -18.29 -58.56 -9.28
C ALA A 29 -16.93 -58.04 -8.79
N LEU A 30 -15.85 -58.78 -9.05
CA LEU A 30 -14.48 -58.36 -8.73
C LEU A 30 -14.08 -57.10 -9.49
N THR A 31 -14.40 -57.02 -10.79
CA THR A 31 -14.10 -55.86 -11.62
C THR A 31 -14.86 -54.62 -11.13
N ASN A 32 -16.14 -54.73 -10.81
CA ASN A 32 -16.95 -53.64 -10.27
C ASN A 32 -16.48 -53.20 -8.88
N ALA A 33 -16.10 -54.14 -8.01
CA ALA A 33 -15.56 -53.84 -6.70
C ALA A 33 -14.23 -53.07 -6.81
N SER A 34 -13.33 -53.52 -7.70
CA SER A 34 -12.06 -52.84 -7.97
C SER A 34 -12.27 -51.43 -8.55
N ASN A 35 -13.16 -51.29 -9.53
CA ASN A 35 -13.50 -50.00 -10.14
C ASN A 35 -14.08 -49.03 -9.12
N THR A 36 -14.98 -49.50 -8.24
CA THR A 36 -15.58 -48.68 -7.18
C THR A 36 -14.51 -48.23 -6.17
N LYS A 37 -13.57 -49.10 -5.80
CA LYS A 37 -12.46 -48.73 -4.92
C LYS A 37 -11.57 -47.65 -5.55
N ARG A 38 -11.20 -47.80 -6.83
CA ARG A 38 -10.39 -46.82 -7.57
C ARG A 38 -11.11 -45.48 -7.69
N LEU A 39 -12.40 -45.49 -8.03
CA LEU A 39 -13.23 -44.30 -8.14
C LEU A 39 -13.33 -43.55 -6.80
N ARG A 40 -13.51 -44.27 -5.69
CA ARG A 40 -13.50 -43.66 -4.34
C ARG A 40 -12.18 -43.00 -4.00
N LEU A 41 -11.06 -43.66 -4.32
CA LEU A 41 -9.72 -43.09 -4.11
C LEU A 41 -9.50 -41.83 -4.97
N GLN A 42 -9.96 -41.86 -6.23
CA GLN A 42 -9.91 -40.69 -7.12
C GLN A 42 -10.74 -39.52 -6.58
N HIS A 43 -11.99 -39.75 -6.18
CA HIS A 43 -12.83 -38.70 -5.61
C HIS A 43 -12.28 -38.16 -4.29
N ALA A 44 -11.67 -38.99 -3.45
CA ALA A 44 -11.02 -38.53 -2.23
C ALA A 44 -9.84 -37.59 -2.55
N HIS A 45 -9.00 -37.97 -3.51
CA HIS A 45 -7.88 -37.15 -3.96
C HIS A 45 -8.32 -35.86 -4.66
N GLU A 46 -9.37 -35.91 -5.50
CA GLU A 46 -9.96 -34.74 -6.15
C GLU A 46 -10.52 -33.75 -5.12
N ARG A 47 -11.17 -34.25 -4.06
CA ARG A 47 -11.66 -33.40 -2.95
C ARG A 47 -10.51 -32.71 -2.23
N GLU A 48 -9.46 -33.45 -1.90
CA GLU A 48 -8.26 -32.90 -1.24
C GLU A 48 -7.60 -31.81 -2.09
N ILE A 49 -7.41 -32.04 -3.39
CA ILE A 49 -6.87 -31.04 -4.32
C ILE A 49 -7.80 -29.82 -4.40
N ALA A 50 -9.12 -30.03 -4.49
CA ALA A 50 -10.08 -28.94 -4.59
C ALA A 50 -10.11 -28.07 -3.32
N GLU A 51 -10.09 -28.69 -2.14
CA GLU A 51 -10.03 -28.00 -0.85
C GLU A 51 -8.74 -27.18 -0.73
N ARG A 52 -7.59 -27.79 -1.04
CA ARG A 52 -6.29 -27.10 -1.02
C ARG A 52 -6.24 -25.94 -2.02
N THR A 53 -6.78 -26.13 -3.22
CA THR A 53 -6.83 -25.08 -4.25
C THR A 53 -7.71 -23.91 -3.80
N ARG A 54 -8.84 -24.21 -3.18
CA ARG A 54 -9.75 -23.19 -2.64
C ARG A 54 -9.10 -22.41 -1.50
N ASP A 55 -8.42 -23.09 -0.58
CA ASP A 55 -7.69 -22.43 0.52
C ASP A 55 -6.60 -21.49 0.00
N LEU A 56 -5.73 -21.98 -0.90
CA LEU A 56 -4.69 -21.17 -1.52
C LEU A 56 -5.25 -19.98 -2.30
N SER A 57 -6.37 -20.16 -3.02
CA SER A 57 -7.02 -19.07 -3.74
C SER A 57 -7.54 -18.00 -2.77
N MET A 58 -8.17 -18.41 -1.66
CA MET A 58 -8.67 -17.48 -0.65
C MET A 58 -7.53 -16.70 0.01
N ARG A 59 -6.45 -17.38 0.41
CA ARG A 59 -5.26 -16.74 0.97
C ARG A 59 -4.65 -15.74 0.00
N ARG A 60 -4.45 -16.13 -1.27
CA ARG A 60 -3.94 -15.25 -2.32
C ARG A 60 -4.76 -13.97 -2.44
N ASP A 61 -6.08 -14.08 -2.49
CA ASP A 61 -6.95 -12.91 -2.69
C ASP A 61 -6.90 -11.96 -1.49
N VAL A 62 -6.83 -12.49 -0.27
CA VAL A 62 -6.63 -11.68 0.95
C VAL A 62 -5.26 -11.02 0.95
N TYR A 63 -4.19 -11.76 0.63
CA TYR A 63 -2.83 -11.23 0.61
C TYR A 63 -2.60 -10.17 -0.46
N LEU A 64 -3.19 -10.33 -1.64
CA LEU A 64 -3.15 -9.27 -2.66
C LEU A 64 -3.84 -8.00 -2.18
N GLY A 65 -4.98 -8.12 -1.49
CA GLY A 65 -5.65 -6.98 -0.86
C GLY A 65 -4.79 -6.32 0.23
N ALA A 66 -4.06 -7.11 1.02
CA ALA A 66 -3.14 -6.58 2.02
C ALA A 66 -1.93 -5.86 1.38
N PHE A 67 -1.36 -6.39 0.30
CA PHE A 67 -0.27 -5.71 -0.42
C PHE A 67 -0.70 -4.40 -1.08
N ASP A 68 -1.92 -4.34 -1.64
CA ASP A 68 -2.49 -3.10 -2.14
C ASP A 68 -2.63 -2.06 -1.01
N ALA A 69 -3.07 -2.49 0.18
CA ALA A 69 -3.14 -1.64 1.37
C ALA A 69 -1.76 -1.16 1.83
N ILE A 70 -0.77 -2.04 1.87
CA ILE A 70 0.63 -1.72 2.19
C ILE A 70 1.17 -0.67 1.21
N ALA A 71 1.04 -0.91 -0.10
CA ALA A 71 1.52 0.02 -1.13
C ALA A 71 0.83 1.39 -1.05
N THR A 72 -0.48 1.39 -0.76
CA THR A 72 -1.24 2.63 -0.54
C THR A 72 -0.74 3.37 0.70
N GLY A 73 -0.50 2.66 1.80
CA GLY A 73 0.07 3.22 3.03
C GLY A 73 1.45 3.83 2.80
N MET A 74 2.33 3.12 2.08
CA MET A 74 3.65 3.62 1.71
C MET A 74 3.59 4.90 0.87
N THR A 75 2.71 4.92 -0.14
CA THR A 75 2.49 6.10 -0.99
C THR A 75 1.98 7.28 -0.16
N MET A 76 1.03 7.03 0.75
CA MET A 76 0.52 8.05 1.65
C MET A 76 1.62 8.63 2.54
N VAL A 77 2.51 7.79 3.10
CA VAL A 77 3.66 8.28 3.88
C VAL A 77 4.52 9.18 3.00
N GLY A 78 4.86 8.74 1.79
CA GLY A 78 5.66 9.51 0.82
C GLY A 78 5.08 10.89 0.48
N ASN A 79 3.75 11.03 0.49
CA ASN A 79 3.06 12.27 0.15
C ASN A 79 2.97 13.28 1.31
N PHE A 80 3.53 12.98 2.49
CA PHE A 80 3.50 13.94 3.61
C PHE A 80 4.24 15.24 3.31
N GLY A 81 5.28 15.20 2.47
CA GLY A 81 6.00 16.39 2.01
C GLY A 81 5.24 17.23 0.98
N GLU A 82 4.18 16.69 0.36
CA GLU A 82 3.39 17.40 -0.65
C GLU A 82 2.28 18.21 0.03
N LEU A 83 2.49 19.51 0.18
CA LEU A 83 1.59 20.40 0.90
C LEU A 83 0.27 20.67 0.16
N ASP A 84 0.25 20.48 -1.17
CA ASP A 84 -0.94 20.66 -1.98
C ASP A 84 -1.99 19.56 -1.78
N VAL A 85 -1.58 18.39 -1.25
CA VAL A 85 -2.50 17.31 -0.89
C VAL A 85 -3.21 17.65 0.43
N PRO A 86 -4.55 17.70 0.50
CA PRO A 86 -5.23 17.96 1.76
C PRO A 86 -4.96 16.88 2.83
N PHE A 87 -4.76 17.29 4.08
CA PHE A 87 -4.54 16.35 5.20
C PHE A 87 -5.68 15.32 5.35
N GLN A 88 -6.91 15.72 5.04
CA GLN A 88 -8.08 14.83 5.06
C GLN A 88 -7.97 13.69 4.04
N ASP A 89 -7.34 13.92 2.90
CA ASP A 89 -7.16 12.89 1.87
C ASP A 89 -6.08 11.88 2.28
N LEU A 90 -5.01 12.34 2.95
CA LEU A 90 -4.03 11.45 3.59
C LEU A 90 -4.69 10.56 4.65
N MET A 91 -5.50 11.16 5.53
CA MET A 91 -6.23 10.43 6.57
C MET A 91 -7.21 9.41 5.96
N ARG A 92 -7.93 9.78 4.89
CA ARG A 92 -8.84 8.87 4.19
C ARG A 92 -8.09 7.69 3.57
N SER A 93 -6.93 7.94 2.97
CA SER A 93 -6.06 6.89 2.42
C SER A 93 -5.62 5.90 3.50
N TYR A 94 -5.21 6.40 4.67
CA TYR A 94 -4.85 5.58 5.83
C TYR A 94 -6.03 4.72 6.33
N MET A 95 -7.18 5.33 6.61
CA MET A 95 -8.33 4.63 7.17
C MET A 95 -8.97 3.63 6.18
N GLY A 96 -8.94 3.95 4.88
CA GLY A 96 -9.62 3.17 3.86
C GLY A 96 -9.05 1.76 3.61
N LYS A 97 -7.85 1.47 4.12
CA LYS A 97 -7.11 0.25 3.81
C LYS A 97 -6.81 -0.64 5.02
N ALA A 98 -7.06 -0.18 6.24
CA ALA A 98 -6.87 -0.97 7.47
C ALA A 98 -7.64 -2.30 7.45
N ALA A 99 -8.87 -2.30 6.94
CA ALA A 99 -9.69 -3.52 6.85
C ALA A 99 -9.07 -4.61 5.96
N ALA A 100 -8.27 -4.26 4.95
CA ALA A 100 -7.63 -5.23 4.09
C ALA A 100 -6.45 -5.93 4.79
N MET A 101 -5.65 -5.18 5.55
CA MET A 101 -4.59 -5.75 6.40
C MET A 101 -5.19 -6.61 7.52
N GLY A 102 -6.28 -6.16 8.15
CA GLY A 102 -6.97 -6.92 9.19
C GLY A 102 -7.48 -8.29 8.75
N LYS A 103 -7.85 -8.48 7.47
CA LYS A 103 -8.28 -9.79 6.95
C LYS A 103 -7.17 -10.84 6.97
N VAL A 104 -5.90 -10.44 7.00
CA VAL A 104 -4.77 -11.37 7.13
C VAL A 104 -4.86 -12.18 8.42
N THR A 105 -5.41 -11.61 9.50
CA THR A 105 -5.59 -12.30 10.78
C THR A 105 -6.51 -13.53 10.71
N ILE A 106 -7.34 -13.62 9.66
CA ILE A 106 -8.31 -14.70 9.49
C ILE A 106 -7.69 -15.90 8.75
N VAL A 107 -6.77 -15.65 7.81
CA VAL A 107 -6.27 -16.67 6.87
C VAL A 107 -4.77 -16.95 6.99
N GLY A 108 -4.03 -16.05 7.65
CA GLY A 108 -2.57 -16.15 7.81
C GLY A 108 -2.14 -17.00 8.98
N GLU A 109 -0.93 -17.55 8.85
CA GLU A 109 -0.21 -18.19 9.94
C GLU A 109 0.37 -17.15 10.90
N GLU A 110 0.77 -17.59 12.08
CA GLU A 110 1.19 -16.70 13.17
C GLU A 110 2.32 -15.74 12.76
N ASP A 111 3.31 -16.22 12.00
CA ASP A 111 4.43 -15.39 11.54
C ASP A 111 4.01 -14.36 10.48
N THR A 112 3.03 -14.67 9.63
CA THR A 112 2.44 -13.71 8.68
C THR A 112 1.63 -12.66 9.41
N ILE A 113 0.81 -13.08 10.37
CA ILE A 113 0.01 -12.17 11.21
C ILE A 113 0.93 -11.20 11.94
N ARG A 114 2.00 -11.71 12.56
CA ARG A 114 3.00 -10.89 13.27
C ARG A 114 3.68 -9.89 12.33
N ALA A 115 4.17 -10.34 11.17
CA ALA A 115 4.83 -9.46 10.22
C ALA A 115 3.92 -8.32 9.71
N VAL A 116 2.64 -8.63 9.43
CA VAL A 116 1.67 -7.61 9.00
C VAL A 116 1.32 -6.65 10.14
N ALA A 117 1.16 -7.15 11.36
CA ALA A 117 0.89 -6.32 12.53
C ALA A 117 2.07 -5.37 12.85
N ASP A 118 3.31 -5.86 12.75
CA ASP A 118 4.52 -5.05 12.94
C ASP A 118 4.60 -3.93 11.90
N PHE A 119 4.29 -4.25 10.63
CA PHE A 119 4.20 -3.24 9.57
C PHE A 119 3.10 -2.21 9.84
N GLU A 120 1.88 -2.66 10.19
CA GLU A 120 0.75 -1.78 10.47
C GLU A 120 1.05 -0.83 11.63
N GLN A 121 1.63 -1.35 12.72
CA GLN A 121 2.02 -0.54 13.87
C GLN A 121 3.08 0.50 13.50
N ALA A 122 4.08 0.12 12.70
CA ALA A 122 5.09 1.06 12.22
C ALA A 122 4.47 2.14 11.31
N LEU A 123 3.54 1.76 10.43
CA LEU A 123 2.81 2.67 9.54
C LEU A 123 1.98 3.68 10.34
N THR A 124 1.23 3.22 11.33
CA THR A 124 0.48 4.09 12.25
C THR A 124 1.42 5.05 12.99
N GLY A 125 2.55 4.55 13.47
CA GLY A 125 3.57 5.38 14.13
C GLY A 125 4.11 6.48 13.21
N ALA A 126 4.47 6.13 11.97
CA ALA A 126 4.94 7.07 10.96
C ALA A 126 3.88 8.13 10.66
N PHE A 127 2.62 7.72 10.46
CA PHE A 127 1.51 8.62 10.22
C PHE A 127 1.37 9.66 11.33
N ILE A 128 1.37 9.26 12.60
CA ILE A 128 1.20 10.17 13.74
C ILE A 128 2.37 11.16 13.81
N ARG A 129 3.62 10.69 13.69
CA ARG A 129 4.81 11.55 13.77
C ARG A 129 4.85 12.57 12.64
N LEU A 130 4.62 12.13 11.40
CA LEU A 130 4.62 13.01 10.23
C LEU A 130 3.43 13.97 10.24
N SER A 131 2.27 13.56 10.76
CA SER A 131 1.11 14.45 10.94
C SER A 131 1.42 15.61 11.88
N ALA A 132 2.09 15.33 12.99
CA ALA A 132 2.50 16.36 13.95
C ALA A 132 3.47 17.36 13.31
N GLN A 133 4.46 16.88 12.55
CA GLN A 133 5.42 17.74 11.84
C GLN A 133 4.73 18.57 10.73
N ARG A 134 3.89 17.93 9.91
CA ARG A 134 3.21 18.57 8.79
C ARG A 134 2.28 19.70 9.24
N ASN A 135 1.61 19.57 10.38
CA ASN A 135 0.70 20.60 10.88
C ASN A 135 1.38 21.97 10.99
N GLY A 136 2.60 22.02 11.55
CA GLY A 136 3.35 23.27 11.68
C GLY A 136 3.72 23.88 10.32
N VAL A 137 4.15 23.04 9.38
CA VAL A 137 4.52 23.45 8.02
C VAL A 137 3.30 23.96 7.24
N ASP A 138 2.16 23.27 7.34
CA ASP A 138 0.90 23.63 6.68
C ASP A 138 0.36 24.98 7.16
N GLN A 139 0.47 25.27 8.47
CA GLN A 139 0.11 26.59 9.00
C GLN A 139 0.97 27.72 8.42
N GLN A 140 2.28 27.49 8.30
CA GLN A 140 3.20 28.47 7.72
C GLN A 140 2.93 28.67 6.22
N TYR A 141 2.70 27.59 5.47
CA TYR A 141 2.35 27.64 4.05
C TYR A 141 1.08 28.45 3.80
N LYS A 142 0.02 28.21 4.59
CA LYS A 142 -1.22 29.00 4.52
C LYS A 142 -0.99 30.48 4.83
N ARG A 143 -0.12 30.79 5.80
CA ARG A 143 0.21 32.18 6.13
C ARG A 143 0.99 32.86 5.01
N LEU A 144 1.94 32.17 4.38
CA LEU A 144 2.66 32.66 3.20
C LEU A 144 1.72 32.97 2.05
N ASN A 145 0.81 32.04 1.71
CA ASN A 145 -0.19 32.27 0.66
C ASN A 145 -1.09 33.47 0.97
N ALA A 146 -1.53 33.62 2.22
CA ALA A 146 -2.33 34.78 2.64
C ALA A 146 -1.53 36.10 2.58
N LEU A 147 -0.21 36.07 2.82
CA LEU A 147 0.66 37.24 2.69
C LEU A 147 0.91 37.59 1.22
N ALA A 148 1.19 36.61 0.37
CA ALA A 148 1.34 36.80 -1.07
C ALA A 148 0.12 37.51 -1.68
N GLU A 149 -1.09 37.10 -1.30
CA GLU A 149 -2.31 37.82 -1.71
C GLU A 149 -2.38 39.27 -1.20
N LYS A 150 -1.94 39.53 0.04
CA LYS A 150 -1.93 40.90 0.60
C LYS A 150 -0.90 41.78 -0.11
N ILE A 151 0.27 41.23 -0.44
CA ILE A 151 1.33 41.91 -1.19
C ILE A 151 0.82 42.26 -2.58
N ALA A 152 0.25 41.30 -3.30
CA ALA A 152 -0.33 41.54 -4.63
C ALA A 152 -1.42 42.63 -4.62
N ARG A 153 -2.30 42.64 -3.60
CA ARG A 153 -3.29 43.72 -3.42
C ARG A 153 -2.64 45.07 -3.16
N CYS A 154 -1.58 45.12 -2.36
CA CYS A 154 -0.85 46.35 -2.06
C CYS A 154 -0.12 46.88 -3.31
N GLU A 155 0.49 46.01 -4.11
CA GLU A 155 1.14 46.37 -5.38
C GLU A 155 0.14 46.94 -6.39
N ALA A 156 -1.03 46.31 -6.56
CA ALA A 156 -2.08 46.82 -7.44
C ALA A 156 -2.61 48.20 -7.00
N GLU A 157 -2.70 48.43 -5.68
CA GLU A 157 -3.08 49.74 -5.13
C GLU A 157 -2.00 50.80 -5.33
N GLN A 158 -0.72 50.45 -5.14
CA GLN A 158 0.40 51.35 -5.46
C GLN A 158 0.38 51.77 -6.92
N GLU A 159 0.22 50.81 -7.85
CA GLU A 159 0.15 51.08 -9.28
C GLU A 159 -1.02 51.99 -9.65
N ARG A 160 -2.20 51.78 -9.02
CA ARG A 160 -3.36 52.65 -9.21
C ARG A 160 -3.07 54.09 -8.77
N LEU A 161 -2.48 54.26 -7.59
CA LEU A 161 -2.16 55.58 -7.03
C LEU A 161 -1.09 56.30 -7.83
N GLU A 162 -0.09 55.58 -8.36
CA GLU A 162 0.93 56.12 -9.24
C GLU A 162 0.31 56.69 -10.52
N ARG A 163 -0.62 55.95 -11.16
CA ARG A 163 -1.37 56.44 -12.32
C ARG A 163 -2.17 57.71 -12.04
N THR A 164 -2.88 57.78 -10.92
CA THR A 164 -3.63 58.99 -10.51
C THR A 164 -2.70 60.21 -10.32
N ILE A 165 -1.49 60.00 -9.81
CA ILE A 165 -0.50 61.08 -9.66
C ILE A 165 0.03 61.53 -11.04
N GLU A 166 0.28 60.58 -11.95
CA GLU A 166 0.72 60.88 -13.32
C GLU A 166 -0.32 61.65 -14.14
N GLU A 167 -1.60 61.38 -13.92
CA GLU A 167 -2.75 62.08 -14.54
C GLU A 167 -2.94 63.52 -13.98
N GLY A 168 -2.18 63.91 -12.95
CA GLY A 168 -2.21 65.26 -12.38
C GLY A 168 -3.35 65.50 -11.38
N GLU A 169 -4.06 64.46 -10.96
CA GLU A 169 -5.21 64.52 -10.03
C GLU A 169 -4.78 64.52 -8.54
N ASP A 170 -3.72 65.24 -8.19
CA ASP A 170 -3.27 65.38 -6.78
C ASP A 170 -3.01 66.85 -6.37
N PRO A 171 -4.02 67.74 -6.45
CA PRO A 171 -3.85 69.16 -6.12
C PRO A 171 -3.51 69.41 -4.63
N GLY A 172 -3.60 68.40 -3.75
CA GLY A 172 -3.34 68.50 -2.31
C GLY A 172 -2.18 67.66 -1.78
N GLY A 173 -1.50 66.87 -2.62
CA GLY A 173 -0.46 65.91 -2.19
C GLY A 173 -0.98 64.72 -1.37
N GLY A 174 -2.31 64.53 -1.34
CA GLY A 174 -2.97 63.48 -0.56
C GLY A 174 -2.69 62.10 -1.14
N THR A 175 -2.73 61.98 -2.47
CA THR A 175 -2.46 60.73 -3.19
C THR A 175 -1.02 60.31 -3.00
N ARG A 176 -0.05 61.25 -3.02
CA ARG A 176 1.35 60.96 -2.69
C ARG A 176 1.55 60.42 -1.28
N ARG A 177 0.87 60.98 -0.28
CA ARG A 177 0.95 60.48 1.11
C ARG A 177 0.36 59.08 1.24
N LEU A 178 -0.74 58.81 0.56
CA LEU A 178 -1.36 57.48 0.55
C LEU A 178 -0.46 56.45 -0.15
N LEU A 179 0.18 56.81 -1.26
CA LEU A 179 1.17 55.97 -1.93
C LEU A 179 2.34 55.64 -0.99
N GLU A 180 2.87 56.63 -0.26
CA GLU A 180 3.95 56.39 0.70
C GLU A 180 3.51 55.46 1.84
N HIS A 181 2.27 55.59 2.31
CA HIS A 181 1.69 54.67 3.29
C HIS A 181 1.61 53.23 2.74
N GLU A 182 1.10 53.04 1.53
CA GLU A 182 1.03 51.71 0.91
C GLU A 182 2.41 51.12 0.64
N ARG A 183 3.41 51.94 0.27
CA ARG A 183 4.80 51.47 0.14
C ARG A 183 5.35 50.93 1.45
N ARG A 184 5.20 51.67 2.55
CA ARG A 184 5.63 51.22 3.89
C ARG A 184 4.91 49.95 4.33
N ARG A 185 3.61 49.85 4.02
CA ARG A 185 2.81 48.66 4.29
C ARG A 185 3.30 47.46 3.48
N GLY A 186 3.60 47.64 2.20
CA GLY A 186 4.16 46.60 1.33
C GLY A 186 5.53 46.12 1.82
N GLU A 187 6.41 47.04 2.24
CA GLU A 187 7.71 46.71 2.84
C GLU A 187 7.56 45.88 4.13
N ALA A 188 6.62 46.25 5.00
CA ALA A 188 6.33 45.51 6.23
C ALA A 188 5.80 44.09 5.93
N LEU A 189 4.90 43.94 4.96
CA LEU A 189 4.38 42.63 4.53
C LEU A 189 5.49 41.74 3.95
N ARG A 190 6.38 42.29 3.11
CA ARG A 190 7.52 41.53 2.56
C ARG A 190 8.55 41.19 3.64
N ALA A 191 8.73 42.03 4.66
CA ALA A 191 9.58 41.70 5.80
C ALA A 191 8.99 40.55 6.63
N GLU A 192 7.67 40.55 6.83
CA GLU A 192 6.96 39.43 7.47
C GLU A 192 7.07 38.14 6.66
N GLU A 193 6.86 38.20 5.34
CA GLU A 193 7.02 37.07 4.41
C GLU A 193 8.41 36.43 4.54
N ARG A 194 9.49 37.23 4.40
CA ARG A 194 10.87 36.76 4.58
C ARG A 194 11.10 36.11 5.95
N SER A 195 10.50 36.65 7.00
CA SER A 195 10.63 36.07 8.36
C SER A 195 9.97 34.69 8.47
N ILE A 196 8.87 34.47 7.77
CA ILE A 196 8.18 33.18 7.76
C ILE A 196 8.91 32.20 6.85
N GLU A 197 9.34 32.63 5.66
CA GLU A 197 10.14 31.80 4.75
C GLU A 197 11.41 31.26 5.40
N ALA A 198 12.10 32.08 6.20
CA ALA A 198 13.30 31.68 6.94
C ALA A 198 13.06 30.51 7.91
N VAL A 199 11.82 30.34 8.41
CA VAL A 199 11.45 29.23 9.30
C VAL A 199 10.78 28.08 8.52
N PHE A 200 9.99 28.43 7.51
CA PHE A 200 9.24 27.48 6.68
C PHE A 200 10.15 26.57 5.87
N THR A 201 11.13 27.12 5.17
CA THR A 201 12.01 26.33 4.29
C THR A 201 12.76 25.23 5.05
N PRO A 202 13.43 25.50 6.20
CA PRO A 202 14.04 24.45 7.00
C PRO A 202 13.04 23.42 7.53
N ALA A 203 11.85 23.86 7.96
CA ALA A 203 10.81 22.97 8.48
C ALA A 203 10.26 22.03 7.39
N LEU A 204 10.05 22.53 6.17
CA LEU A 204 9.65 21.73 5.03
C LEU A 204 10.73 20.71 4.65
N MET A 205 12.00 21.11 4.59
CA MET A 205 13.10 20.19 4.30
C MET A 205 13.21 19.09 5.37
N GLN A 206 13.01 19.43 6.65
CA GLN A 206 12.98 18.46 7.73
C GLN A 206 11.80 17.48 7.58
N LEU A 207 10.61 17.96 7.21
CA LEU A 207 9.45 17.11 6.95
C LEU A 207 9.70 16.12 5.80
N ILE A 208 10.30 16.58 4.70
CA ILE A 208 10.64 15.73 3.56
C ILE A 208 11.68 14.68 3.98
N ARG A 209 12.71 15.06 4.73
CA ARG A 209 13.71 14.14 5.28
C ARG A 209 13.07 13.07 6.16
N SER A 210 12.27 13.47 7.15
CA SER A 210 11.54 12.54 8.03
C SER A 210 10.66 11.59 7.21
N THR A 211 9.99 12.10 6.18
CA THR A 211 9.16 11.28 5.29
C THR A 211 9.97 10.20 4.58
N MET A 212 11.14 10.54 4.04
CA MET A 212 12.03 9.57 3.39
C MET A 212 12.56 8.51 4.36
N GLU A 213 12.90 8.92 5.59
CA GLU A 213 13.36 8.01 6.65
C GLU A 213 12.27 7.02 7.06
N GLU A 214 11.03 7.50 7.24
CA GLU A 214 9.88 6.66 7.58
C GLU A 214 9.54 5.68 6.47
N VAL A 215 9.53 6.13 5.20
CA VAL A 215 9.39 5.24 4.04
C VAL A 215 10.47 4.16 4.06
N GLY A 216 11.72 4.52 4.36
CA GLY A 216 12.81 3.55 4.44
C GLY A 216 12.79 2.60 5.62
N ALA A 217 12.16 2.99 6.73
CA ALA A 217 11.89 2.09 7.84
C ALA A 217 10.79 1.09 7.46
N LEU A 218 9.73 1.56 6.81
CA LEU A 218 8.60 0.73 6.41
C LEU A 218 8.96 -0.26 5.28
N ASP A 219 9.74 0.17 4.28
CA ASP A 219 10.21 -0.67 3.18
C ASP A 219 10.96 -1.92 3.70
N ARG A 220 11.71 -1.80 4.81
CA ARG A 220 12.39 -2.94 5.45
C ARG A 220 11.41 -3.95 6.07
N LEU A 221 10.27 -3.49 6.55
CA LEU A 221 9.23 -4.35 7.13
C LEU A 221 8.40 -5.05 6.06
N VAL A 222 8.44 -4.59 4.81
CA VAL A 222 7.78 -5.28 3.68
C VAL A 222 8.45 -6.63 3.38
N ALA A 223 9.77 -6.75 3.53
CA ALA A 223 10.48 -7.99 3.17
C ALA A 223 10.05 -9.21 4.01
N PRO A 224 9.93 -9.12 5.36
CA PRO A 224 9.36 -10.18 6.18
C PRO A 224 7.91 -10.52 5.79
N VAL A 225 7.08 -9.53 5.47
CA VAL A 225 5.69 -9.76 5.03
C VAL A 225 5.67 -10.56 3.73
N ILE A 226 6.48 -10.18 2.74
CA ILE A 226 6.61 -10.92 1.47
C ILE A 226 7.11 -12.33 1.71
N ARG A 227 8.12 -12.52 2.56
CA ARG A 227 8.65 -13.85 2.88
C ARG A 227 7.56 -14.76 3.45
N CYS A 228 6.85 -14.31 4.48
CA CYS A 228 5.83 -15.13 5.15
C CYS A 228 4.67 -15.45 4.20
N VAL A 229 4.13 -14.44 3.49
CA VAL A 229 3.06 -14.64 2.51
C VAL A 229 3.46 -15.59 1.39
N ARG A 230 4.65 -15.41 0.80
CA ARG A 230 5.13 -16.29 -0.28
C ARG A 230 5.35 -17.71 0.23
N GLY A 231 5.87 -17.87 1.44
CA GLY A 231 6.03 -19.17 2.10
C GLY A 231 4.71 -19.92 2.20
N GLU A 232 3.66 -19.27 2.69
CA GLU A 232 2.32 -19.86 2.79
C GLU A 232 1.70 -20.21 1.43
N LEU A 233 2.02 -19.43 0.39
CA LEU A 233 1.59 -19.71 -0.98
C LEU A 233 2.46 -20.75 -1.69
N GLY A 234 3.48 -21.32 -1.03
CA GLY A 234 4.41 -22.29 -1.60
C GLY A 234 5.37 -21.70 -2.64
N LEU A 235 5.62 -20.39 -2.57
CA LEU A 235 6.48 -19.65 -3.49
C LEU A 235 7.83 -19.34 -2.82
N SER A 236 8.93 -19.59 -3.51
CA SER A 236 10.27 -19.24 -3.01
C SER A 236 10.48 -17.71 -2.98
N PHE A 237 11.28 -17.24 -2.02
CA PHE A 237 11.64 -15.83 -1.89
C PHE A 237 13.05 -15.69 -1.31
N ASP A 238 13.91 -14.92 -1.96
CA ASP A 238 15.21 -14.53 -1.42
C ASP A 238 15.09 -13.19 -0.70
N GLU A 239 14.81 -13.27 0.59
CA GLU A 239 14.68 -12.10 1.48
C GLU A 239 15.97 -11.28 1.52
N THR A 240 17.13 -11.94 1.50
CA THR A 240 18.43 -11.25 1.59
C THR A 240 18.70 -10.44 0.33
N PHE A 241 18.40 -10.98 -0.85
CA PHE A 241 18.49 -10.23 -2.10
C PHE A 241 17.54 -9.04 -2.12
N TYR A 242 16.28 -9.22 -1.70
CA TYR A 242 15.29 -8.15 -1.70
C TYR A 242 15.68 -7.01 -0.75
N VAL A 243 16.11 -7.32 0.48
CA VAL A 243 16.57 -6.32 1.45
C VAL A 243 17.75 -5.51 0.89
N ARG A 244 18.74 -6.17 0.29
CA ARG A 244 19.88 -5.47 -0.34
C ARG A 244 19.44 -4.53 -1.47
N LEU A 245 18.50 -4.95 -2.30
CA LEU A 245 17.96 -4.14 -3.39
C LEU A 245 17.29 -2.87 -2.87
N VAL A 246 16.46 -3.03 -1.83
CA VAL A 246 15.75 -1.93 -1.17
C VAL A 246 16.72 -0.97 -0.48
N GLU A 247 17.69 -1.48 0.28
CA GLU A 247 18.71 -0.68 0.95
C GLU A 247 19.56 0.13 -0.03
N ALA A 248 19.97 -0.48 -1.15
CA ALA A 248 20.68 0.23 -2.21
C ALA A 248 19.83 1.37 -2.78
N GLY A 249 18.54 1.13 -3.03
CA GLY A 249 17.59 2.16 -3.47
C GLY A 249 17.43 3.31 -2.48
N HIS A 250 17.40 3.03 -1.18
CA HIS A 250 17.36 4.08 -0.15
C HIS A 250 18.65 4.90 -0.10
N ALA A 251 19.81 4.24 -0.18
CA ALA A 251 21.10 4.92 -0.18
C ALA A 251 21.21 5.90 -1.36
N GLU A 252 20.78 5.48 -2.56
CA GLU A 252 20.76 6.35 -3.74
C GLU A 252 19.76 7.50 -3.60
N ARG A 253 18.54 7.25 -3.10
CA ARG A 253 17.56 8.33 -2.83
C ARG A 253 18.09 9.35 -1.81
N ALA A 254 18.74 8.89 -0.75
CA ALA A 254 19.35 9.77 0.25
C ALA A 254 20.46 10.64 -0.37
N LYS A 255 21.33 10.07 -1.22
CA LYS A 255 22.36 10.83 -1.94
C LYS A 255 21.75 11.92 -2.83
N HIS A 256 20.71 11.60 -3.59
CA HIS A 256 20.03 12.58 -4.44
C HIS A 256 19.42 13.72 -3.62
N PHE A 257 18.81 13.39 -2.48
CA PHE A 257 18.23 14.40 -1.60
C PHE A 257 19.29 15.31 -0.97
N GLU A 258 20.40 14.75 -0.46
CA GLU A 258 21.51 15.56 0.06
C GLU A 258 22.13 16.44 -1.02
N GLY A 259 22.31 15.92 -2.24
CA GLY A 259 22.78 16.70 -3.38
C GLY A 259 21.85 17.87 -3.72
N PHE A 260 20.53 17.64 -3.67
CA PHE A 260 19.52 18.69 -3.83
C PHE A 260 19.64 19.77 -2.74
N LEU A 261 19.77 19.38 -1.47
CA LEU A 261 19.93 20.32 -0.36
C LEU A 261 21.20 21.17 -0.48
N GLN A 262 22.32 20.57 -0.87
CA GLN A 262 23.57 21.28 -1.10
C GLN A 262 23.45 22.30 -2.23
N HIS A 263 22.78 21.93 -3.33
CA HIS A 263 22.55 22.85 -4.45
C HIS A 263 21.62 24.00 -4.07
N ALA A 264 20.54 23.71 -3.33
CA ALA A 264 19.63 24.73 -2.83
C ALA A 264 20.33 25.71 -1.89
N ALA A 265 21.19 25.22 -0.99
CA ALA A 265 21.97 26.06 -0.08
C ALA A 265 23.04 26.92 -0.78
N ALA A 266 23.57 26.47 -1.92
CA ALA A 266 24.54 27.24 -2.71
C ALA A 266 23.89 28.40 -3.50
N ASN A 267 22.57 28.31 -3.74
CA ASN A 267 21.81 29.28 -4.54
C ASN A 267 20.91 30.22 -3.69
N ALA A 268 20.85 30.01 -2.37
CA ALA A 268 20.10 30.82 -1.40
C ALA A 268 20.99 31.92 -0.80
#